data_AF-A0A6C0CYP5-F1
#
_entry.id   AF-A0A6C0CYP5-F1
#
_cell.length_a   1.000
_cell.length_b   1.000
_cell.length_c   1.000
_cell.angle_alpha   90.00
_cell.angle_beta   90.00
_cell.angle_gamma   90.00
#
_symmetry.space_group_name_H-M   'P 1'
#
loop_
_entity.id
_entity.type
_entity.pdbx_description
1 polymer ?
#
loop_
_entity_poly.entity_id
_entity_poly.type
_entity_poly.pdbx_seq_one_letter_code
_entity_poly.pdbx_strand_id
1 'polypeptide(L)'
;MATITCENATAPMNITKDKIQGPCTLLCDFNHNYGTYTPNVTNKSNHLSLNYSNPSSKPPVIYNDLGYNVSEIRIYQPSLHKYNGINAIGEILIIQGGNGKNLITSIPISEGGKTDKGSSQLTTLLEEAAIRIGNENESMTFSGGNFSLDNFIPNRVPYFSYTGTLPYRPCNGQYAYVVFDLQHALNISSNVKYRLQKMIKTTTVESTIGTNYLFYNKNGANSKENNRDQIYIDCQPVNEEGELLINESSGEAKTTGSDNDEALEKIKPFIYILIGIVAAIGITKGVSYLFKKMKKE
;
A
#
# COMPACT_ATOMS: atom_id res chain seq x y z
N MET A 1 15.54 -16.91 -14.06
CA MET A 1 15.55 -15.50 -13.61
C MET A 1 15.64 -14.62 -14.85
N ALA A 2 14.96 -13.47 -14.85
CA ALA A 2 14.98 -12.48 -15.92
C ALA A 2 15.37 -11.12 -15.30
N THR A 3 16.51 -10.57 -15.70
CA THR A 3 16.99 -9.27 -15.22
C THR A 3 16.66 -8.20 -16.25
N ILE A 4 16.04 -7.11 -15.80
CA ILE A 4 15.77 -5.93 -16.60
C ILE A 4 16.72 -4.82 -16.14
N THR A 5 17.81 -4.62 -16.89
CA THR A 5 18.72 -3.49 -16.68
C THR A 5 18.09 -2.23 -17.29
N CYS A 6 17.91 -1.20 -16.46
CA CYS A 6 17.29 0.08 -16.80
C CYS A 6 18.15 1.24 -16.24
N GLU A 7 19.26 1.57 -16.90
CA GLU A 7 20.28 2.52 -16.40
C GLU A 7 19.74 3.90 -15.98
N ASN A 8 18.68 4.38 -16.63
CA ASN A 8 18.07 5.70 -16.38
C ASN A 8 16.63 5.62 -15.86
N ALA A 9 16.15 4.44 -15.45
CA ALA A 9 14.81 4.33 -14.88
C ALA A 9 14.78 4.91 -13.47
N THR A 10 13.66 5.56 -13.13
CA THR A 10 13.39 6.04 -11.77
C THR A 10 12.38 5.17 -11.02
N ALA A 11 11.83 4.14 -11.68
CA ALA A 11 10.97 3.13 -11.10
C ALA A 11 11.48 1.72 -11.48
N PRO A 12 11.19 0.67 -10.69
CA PRO A 12 10.46 0.71 -9.42
C PRO A 12 11.33 1.29 -8.29
N MET A 13 10.70 1.79 -7.23
CA MET A 13 11.43 2.31 -6.06
C MET A 13 11.16 1.50 -4.79
N ASN A 14 11.98 1.72 -3.76
CA ASN A 14 11.74 1.19 -2.41
C ASN A 14 10.77 2.11 -1.67
N ILE A 15 9.56 1.63 -1.44
CA ILE A 15 8.46 2.27 -0.72
C ILE A 15 8.74 2.16 0.78
N THR A 16 9.01 3.29 1.43
CA THR A 16 9.34 3.36 2.86
C THR A 16 8.72 4.61 3.49
N LYS A 17 8.20 4.49 4.72
CA LYS A 17 7.41 5.56 5.36
C LYS A 17 8.25 6.77 5.79
N ASP A 18 9.56 6.58 5.99
CA ASP A 18 10.56 7.63 6.24
C ASP A 18 10.84 8.54 5.02
N LYS A 19 10.51 8.09 3.80
CA LYS A 19 10.75 8.87 2.57
C LYS A 19 9.57 9.73 2.14
N ILE A 20 8.45 9.67 2.86
CA ILE A 20 7.26 10.49 2.57
C ILE A 20 7.62 11.97 2.72
N GLN A 21 7.54 12.73 1.63
CA GLN A 21 7.82 14.17 1.61
C GLN A 21 6.61 15.00 2.05
N GLY A 22 5.41 14.45 1.94
CA GLY A 22 4.19 15.13 2.36
C GLY A 22 2.91 14.33 2.12
N PRO A 23 1.78 14.82 2.66
CA PRO A 23 0.47 14.29 2.34
C PRO A 23 0.13 14.59 0.88
N CYS A 24 -0.67 13.74 0.27
CA CYS A 24 -1.20 13.98 -1.06
C CYS A 24 -2.70 13.72 -1.06
N THR A 25 -3.47 14.76 -1.42
CA THR A 25 -4.94 14.77 -1.30
C THR A 25 -5.60 15.19 -2.61
N LEU A 26 -5.19 16.32 -3.17
CA LEU A 26 -5.72 16.85 -4.44
C LEU A 26 -4.83 16.53 -5.65
N LEU A 27 -3.52 16.32 -5.45
CA LEU A 27 -2.54 16.08 -6.52
C LEU A 27 -2.30 14.59 -6.81
N CYS A 28 -3.04 13.71 -6.14
CA CYS A 28 -3.14 12.29 -6.45
C CYS A 28 -4.52 11.77 -6.02
N ASP A 29 -5.58 12.50 -6.38
CA ASP A 29 -6.93 11.99 -6.16
C ASP A 29 -7.19 10.84 -7.15
N PHE A 30 -7.44 9.64 -6.64
CA PHE A 30 -7.59 8.42 -7.42
C PHE A 30 -8.95 7.78 -7.16
N ASN A 31 -9.73 7.66 -8.23
CA ASN A 31 -11.05 7.06 -8.23
C ASN A 31 -11.12 5.98 -9.31
N HIS A 32 -11.82 4.88 -9.04
CA HIS A 32 -11.94 3.73 -9.95
C HIS A 32 -13.33 3.10 -9.89
N ASN A 33 -13.78 2.60 -11.04
CA ASN A 33 -15.05 1.92 -11.24
C ASN A 33 -14.89 0.96 -12.41
N TYR A 34 -14.29 -0.20 -12.15
CA TYR A 34 -14.05 -1.24 -13.13
C TYR A 34 -15.24 -2.19 -13.23
N GLY A 35 -16.01 -2.06 -14.32
CA GLY A 35 -17.06 -3.04 -14.60
C GLY A 35 -16.52 -4.47 -14.82
N THR A 36 -17.42 -5.44 -14.65
CA THR A 36 -17.19 -6.86 -14.87
C THR A 36 -16.81 -7.18 -16.33
N TYR A 37 -15.79 -8.01 -16.52
CA TYR A 37 -15.38 -8.53 -17.82
C TYR A 37 -14.80 -9.96 -17.70
N THR A 38 -14.23 -10.48 -18.79
CA THR A 38 -13.52 -11.77 -18.80
C THR A 38 -12.12 -11.58 -19.39
N PRO A 39 -11.04 -11.65 -18.59
CA PRO A 39 -9.69 -11.49 -19.11
C PRO A 39 -9.23 -12.71 -19.91
N ASN A 40 -8.49 -12.43 -20.98
CA ASN A 40 -7.54 -13.37 -21.56
C ASN A 40 -6.19 -13.17 -20.86
N VAL A 41 -5.64 -14.25 -20.33
CA VAL A 41 -4.36 -14.31 -19.60
C VAL A 41 -3.35 -14.99 -20.51
N THR A 42 -2.20 -14.36 -20.74
CA THR A 42 -1.08 -14.91 -21.52
C THR A 42 0.16 -15.03 -20.64
N ASN A 43 0.82 -16.19 -20.67
CA ASN A 43 2.12 -16.37 -20.04
C ASN A 43 3.20 -15.69 -20.90
N LYS A 44 3.86 -14.66 -20.38
CA LYS A 44 4.94 -13.92 -21.08
C LYS A 44 6.33 -14.27 -20.56
N SER A 45 6.51 -15.49 -20.06
CA SER A 45 7.78 -16.01 -19.51
C SER A 45 8.21 -15.40 -18.18
N ASN A 46 8.19 -14.06 -18.06
CA ASN A 46 8.66 -13.31 -16.90
C ASN A 46 7.53 -12.59 -16.15
N HIS A 47 6.32 -12.58 -16.71
CA HIS A 47 5.08 -12.09 -16.11
C HIS A 47 3.88 -12.80 -16.74
N LEU A 48 2.71 -12.74 -16.10
CA LEU A 48 1.43 -12.95 -16.76
C LEU A 48 0.94 -11.60 -17.30
N SER A 49 0.51 -11.56 -18.55
CA SER A 49 -0.16 -10.41 -19.16
C SER A 49 -1.66 -10.70 -19.26
N LEU A 50 -2.50 -9.81 -18.73
CA LEU A 50 -3.95 -9.88 -18.84
C LEU A 50 -4.42 -8.67 -19.66
N ASN A 51 -5.34 -8.90 -20.60
CA ASN A 51 -6.02 -7.80 -21.25
C ASN A 51 -7.09 -7.17 -20.35
N TYR A 52 -7.55 -5.97 -20.73
CA TYR A 52 -8.76 -5.37 -20.19
C TYR A 52 -9.76 -5.14 -21.33
N SER A 53 -11.02 -5.48 -21.08
CA SER A 53 -12.13 -5.16 -21.98
C SER A 53 -13.11 -4.31 -21.19
N ASN A 54 -13.09 -2.99 -21.39
CA ASN A 54 -13.99 -2.09 -20.67
C ASN A 54 -15.46 -2.38 -21.05
N PRO A 55 -16.33 -2.80 -20.12
CA PRO A 55 -17.76 -2.97 -20.40
C PRO A 55 -18.52 -1.63 -20.43
N SER A 56 -17.87 -0.53 -20.02
CA SER A 56 -18.42 0.83 -20.01
C SER A 56 -17.86 1.67 -21.16
N SER A 57 -18.63 2.67 -21.61
CA SER A 57 -18.14 3.71 -22.51
C SER A 57 -17.35 4.81 -21.80
N LYS A 58 -17.36 4.82 -20.46
CA LYS A 58 -16.59 5.77 -19.64
C LYS A 58 -15.23 5.18 -19.25
N PRO A 59 -14.17 6.00 -19.13
CA PRO A 59 -12.91 5.55 -18.53
C PRO A 59 -13.15 4.99 -17.12
N PRO A 60 -12.62 3.80 -16.77
CA PRO A 60 -12.85 3.17 -15.47
C PRO A 60 -12.01 3.78 -14.35
N VAL A 61 -11.10 4.70 -14.68
CA VAL A 61 -10.24 5.39 -13.71
C VAL A 61 -10.31 6.90 -13.94
N ILE A 62 -10.42 7.64 -12.84
CA ILE A 62 -10.22 9.09 -12.81
C ILE A 62 -9.06 9.38 -11.85
N TYR A 63 -8.02 10.03 -12.35
CA TYR A 63 -6.87 10.45 -11.54
C TYR A 63 -6.57 11.93 -11.76
N ASN A 64 -6.67 12.74 -10.71
CA ASN A 64 -6.62 14.21 -10.76
C ASN A 64 -7.56 14.78 -11.84
N ASP A 65 -8.85 14.42 -11.77
CA ASP A 65 -9.92 14.84 -12.70
C ASP A 65 -9.72 14.43 -14.18
N LEU A 66 -8.66 13.70 -14.53
CA LEU A 66 -8.43 13.15 -15.87
C LEU A 66 -8.87 11.67 -15.94
N GLY A 67 -9.55 11.30 -17.02
CA GLY A 67 -9.94 9.91 -17.28
C GLY A 67 -8.81 9.07 -17.90
N TYR A 68 -8.67 7.82 -17.46
CA TYR A 68 -7.68 6.86 -17.96
C TYR A 68 -8.34 5.51 -18.29
N ASN A 69 -7.91 4.90 -19.40
CA ASN A 69 -8.29 3.54 -19.78
C ASN A 69 -7.13 2.57 -19.53
N VAL A 70 -7.44 1.35 -19.08
CA VAL A 70 -6.42 0.29 -18.92
C VAL A 70 -5.95 -0.16 -20.30
N SER A 71 -4.64 -0.20 -20.50
CA SER A 71 -4.01 -0.78 -21.70
C SER A 71 -3.62 -2.23 -21.49
N GLU A 72 -3.12 -2.58 -20.30
CA GLU A 72 -2.60 -3.90 -19.96
C GLU A 72 -2.59 -4.07 -18.43
N ILE A 73 -2.74 -5.31 -17.94
CA ILE A 73 -2.42 -5.66 -16.56
C ILE A 73 -1.29 -6.70 -16.58
N ARG A 74 -0.28 -6.53 -15.73
CA ARG A 74 0.84 -7.47 -15.60
C ARG A 74 0.98 -7.99 -14.18
N ILE A 75 1.19 -9.30 -14.03
CA ILE A 75 1.47 -9.95 -12.74
C ILE A 75 2.92 -10.45 -12.76
N TYR A 76 3.76 -9.90 -11.90
CA TYR A 76 5.16 -10.28 -11.73
C TYR A 76 5.36 -11.12 -10.45
N GLN A 77 6.41 -11.93 -10.44
CA GLN A 77 6.99 -12.51 -9.23
C GLN A 77 8.51 -12.31 -9.22
N PRO A 78 9.13 -11.89 -8.10
CA PRO A 78 8.52 -11.22 -6.95
C PRO A 78 7.93 -9.85 -7.34
N SER A 79 7.55 -9.01 -6.37
CA SER A 79 7.20 -7.61 -6.67
C SER A 79 8.36 -6.86 -7.31
N LEU A 80 8.06 -5.90 -8.21
CA LEU A 80 9.08 -5.02 -8.77
C LEU A 80 9.42 -3.91 -7.76
N HIS A 81 8.41 -3.33 -7.11
CA HIS A 81 8.63 -2.48 -5.93
C HIS A 81 9.23 -3.25 -4.77
N LYS A 82 9.99 -2.54 -3.94
CA LYS A 82 10.38 -3.00 -2.61
C LYS A 82 9.58 -2.25 -1.55
N TYR A 83 9.37 -2.89 -0.42
CA TYR A 83 8.64 -2.38 0.73
C TYR A 83 9.56 -2.53 1.94
N ASN A 84 10.06 -1.42 2.48
CA ASN A 84 11.10 -1.41 3.51
C ASN A 84 12.33 -2.27 3.16
N GLY A 85 12.71 -2.30 1.89
CA GLY A 85 13.86 -3.04 1.34
C GLY A 85 13.58 -4.48 0.90
N ILE A 86 12.39 -5.01 1.20
CA ILE A 86 11.99 -6.40 0.94
C ILE A 86 11.01 -6.45 -0.25
N ASN A 87 11.09 -7.47 -1.09
CA ASN A 87 10.10 -7.71 -2.14
C ASN A 87 8.93 -8.54 -1.60
N ALA A 88 7.70 -8.22 -2.00
CA ALA A 88 6.54 -9.08 -1.83
C ALA A 88 6.66 -10.31 -2.76
N ILE A 89 5.84 -11.36 -2.56
CA ILE A 89 5.94 -12.59 -3.36
C ILE A 89 5.50 -12.39 -4.82
N GLY A 90 4.76 -11.31 -5.10
CA GLY A 90 4.40 -10.87 -6.44
C GLY A 90 3.82 -9.46 -6.42
N GLU A 91 3.49 -8.93 -7.59
CA GLU A 91 2.87 -7.62 -7.75
C GLU A 91 2.03 -7.55 -9.02
N ILE A 92 0.86 -6.91 -8.92
CA ILE A 92 -0.01 -6.58 -10.05
C ILE A 92 0.25 -5.11 -10.44
N LEU A 93 0.62 -4.87 -11.69
CA LEU A 93 0.68 -3.55 -12.32
C LEU A 93 -0.49 -3.41 -13.28
N ILE A 94 -1.45 -2.53 -12.98
CA ILE A 94 -2.51 -2.13 -13.91
C ILE A 94 -2.02 -0.86 -14.60
N ILE A 95 -1.74 -0.96 -15.90
CA ILE A 95 -1.14 0.12 -16.69
C ILE A 95 -2.27 0.84 -17.43
N GLN A 96 -2.45 2.14 -17.16
CA GLN A 96 -3.48 2.97 -17.78
C GLN A 96 -2.91 4.18 -18.52
N GLY A 97 -3.64 4.63 -19.54
CA GLY A 97 -3.32 5.82 -20.33
C GLY A 97 -4.57 6.63 -20.67
N GLY A 98 -4.42 7.95 -20.76
CA GLY A 98 -5.51 8.87 -21.12
C GLY A 98 -5.07 10.33 -21.08
N ASN A 99 -5.67 11.18 -21.91
CA ASN A 99 -5.42 12.63 -21.91
C ASN A 99 -3.93 13.03 -22.04
N GLY A 100 -3.12 12.24 -22.77
CA GLY A 100 -1.67 12.46 -22.91
C GLY A 100 -0.85 12.18 -21.65
N LYS A 101 -1.45 11.52 -20.65
CA LYS A 101 -0.84 11.11 -19.38
C LYS A 101 -0.92 9.60 -19.20
N ASN A 102 -0.05 9.08 -18.35
CA ASN A 102 0.00 7.65 -18.01
C ASN A 102 -0.04 7.46 -16.49
N LEU A 103 -0.64 6.36 -16.07
CA LEU A 103 -0.80 5.95 -14.68
C LEU A 103 -0.48 4.46 -14.54
N ILE A 104 0.12 4.06 -13.42
CA ILE A 104 0.26 2.66 -13.03
C ILE A 104 -0.29 2.50 -11.61
N THR A 105 -1.30 1.65 -11.46
CA THR A 105 -1.75 1.17 -10.15
C THR A 105 -0.99 -0.10 -9.79
N SER A 106 -0.35 -0.12 -8.62
CA SER A 106 0.58 -1.16 -8.16
C SER A 106 0.05 -1.80 -6.89
N ILE A 107 -0.25 -3.10 -6.94
CA ILE A 107 -0.88 -3.84 -5.84
C ILE A 107 0.03 -5.02 -5.46
N PRO A 108 0.61 -5.06 -4.25
CA PRO A 108 1.45 -6.17 -3.82
C PRO A 108 0.63 -7.45 -3.62
N ILE A 109 1.29 -8.59 -3.82
CA ILE A 109 0.80 -9.92 -3.49
C ILE A 109 1.66 -10.47 -2.35
N SER A 110 1.01 -10.89 -1.27
CA SER A 110 1.61 -11.50 -0.09
C SER A 110 1.16 -12.95 0.08
N GLU A 111 1.97 -13.73 0.77
CA GLU A 111 1.54 -15.06 1.25
C GLU A 111 0.65 -14.88 2.48
N GLY A 112 -0.51 -15.53 2.51
CA GLY A 112 -1.45 -15.37 3.61
C GLY A 112 -2.78 -16.10 3.38
N GLY A 113 -3.71 -15.88 4.31
CA GLY A 113 -5.01 -16.57 4.36
C GLY A 113 -6.23 -15.67 4.17
N LYS A 114 -6.08 -14.39 3.80
CA LYS A 114 -7.25 -13.53 3.53
C LYS A 114 -8.05 -14.07 2.35
N THR A 115 -9.37 -14.13 2.52
CA THR A 115 -10.35 -14.64 1.55
C THR A 115 -11.26 -13.54 1.01
N ASP A 116 -10.83 -12.28 1.06
CA ASP A 116 -11.53 -11.16 0.43
C ASP A 116 -11.73 -11.39 -1.08
N LYS A 117 -12.62 -10.59 -1.71
CA LYS A 117 -12.96 -10.76 -3.12
C LYS A 117 -11.74 -10.71 -4.06
N GLY A 118 -10.76 -9.87 -3.75
CA GLY A 118 -9.54 -9.73 -4.55
C GLY A 118 -8.62 -10.93 -4.40
N SER A 119 -8.33 -11.32 -3.16
CA SER A 119 -7.50 -12.49 -2.84
C SER A 119 -8.10 -13.79 -3.40
N SER A 120 -9.42 -13.95 -3.31
CA SER A 120 -10.15 -15.08 -3.90
C SER A 120 -10.11 -15.06 -5.43
N GLN A 121 -10.43 -13.93 -6.07
CA GLN A 121 -10.39 -13.79 -7.54
C GLN A 121 -8.98 -14.02 -8.10
N LEU A 122 -7.95 -13.50 -7.43
CA LEU A 122 -6.55 -13.72 -7.80
C LEU A 122 -6.16 -15.20 -7.66
N THR A 123 -6.57 -15.84 -6.56
CA THR A 123 -6.33 -17.27 -6.32
C THR A 123 -6.92 -18.12 -7.46
N THR A 124 -8.20 -17.96 -7.78
CA THR A 124 -8.85 -18.73 -8.86
C THR A 124 -8.18 -18.47 -10.22
N LEU A 125 -7.82 -17.21 -10.53
CA LEU A 125 -7.13 -16.88 -11.78
C LEU A 125 -5.75 -17.55 -11.88
N LEU A 126 -4.96 -17.55 -10.80
CA LEU A 126 -3.64 -18.17 -10.78
C LEU A 126 -3.71 -19.71 -10.80
N GLU A 127 -4.73 -20.30 -10.19
CA GLU A 127 -4.94 -21.75 -10.23
C GLU A 127 -5.40 -22.24 -11.60
N GLU A 128 -6.33 -21.54 -12.26
CA GLU A 128 -6.69 -21.82 -13.66
C GLU A 128 -5.48 -21.66 -14.59
N ALA A 129 -4.74 -20.56 -14.45
CA ALA A 129 -3.57 -20.26 -15.28
C ALA A 129 -2.50 -21.35 -15.15
N ALA A 130 -2.19 -21.78 -13.93
CA ALA A 130 -1.19 -22.82 -13.68
C ALA A 130 -1.55 -24.20 -14.24
N ILE A 131 -2.83 -24.45 -14.54
CA ILE A 131 -3.31 -25.70 -15.19
C ILE A 131 -3.30 -25.56 -16.72
N ARG A 132 -3.49 -24.35 -17.26
CA ARG A 132 -3.85 -24.11 -18.68
C ARG A 132 -2.78 -23.40 -19.52
N ILE A 133 -1.86 -22.65 -18.90
CA ILE A 133 -0.84 -21.82 -19.58
C ILE A 133 0.54 -21.95 -18.94
N GLY A 134 1.00 -23.20 -18.80
CA GLY A 134 2.28 -23.52 -18.16
C GLY A 134 3.51 -23.07 -18.97
N ASN A 135 3.38 -22.92 -20.29
CA ASN A 135 4.48 -22.55 -21.19
C ASN A 135 4.38 -21.10 -21.69
N GLU A 136 5.51 -20.58 -22.17
CA GLU A 136 5.61 -19.23 -22.72
C GLU A 136 4.75 -19.04 -23.99
N ASN A 137 4.05 -17.90 -24.05
CA ASN A 137 3.04 -17.51 -25.05
C ASN A 137 1.77 -18.36 -25.12
N GLU A 138 1.57 -19.33 -24.22
CA GLU A 138 0.25 -19.93 -24.03
C GLU A 138 -0.73 -18.89 -23.44
N SER A 139 -1.98 -18.94 -23.90
CA SER A 139 -3.05 -18.01 -23.50
C SER A 139 -4.33 -18.75 -23.15
N MET A 140 -5.03 -18.27 -22.12
CA MET A 140 -6.34 -18.77 -21.71
C MET A 140 -7.33 -17.65 -21.45
N THR A 141 -8.60 -17.87 -21.79
CA THR A 141 -9.71 -17.04 -21.29
C THR A 141 -10.12 -17.54 -19.91
N PHE A 142 -10.15 -16.66 -18.92
CA PHE A 142 -10.53 -16.98 -17.53
C PHE A 142 -11.97 -17.49 -17.44
N SER A 143 -12.19 -18.60 -16.73
CA SER A 143 -13.49 -19.29 -16.70
C SER A 143 -14.35 -18.92 -15.49
N GLY A 144 -13.76 -18.44 -14.39
CA GLY A 144 -14.47 -18.14 -13.14
C GLY A 144 -15.59 -17.09 -13.21
N GLY A 145 -15.68 -16.35 -14.32
CA GLY A 145 -16.70 -15.31 -14.52
C GLY A 145 -16.54 -14.11 -13.58
N ASN A 146 -17.41 -13.11 -13.74
CA ASN A 146 -17.53 -11.95 -12.83
C ASN A 146 -16.21 -11.22 -12.46
N PHE A 147 -15.20 -11.26 -13.33
CA PHE A 147 -13.89 -10.70 -13.02
C PHE A 147 -13.93 -9.17 -13.09
N SER A 148 -13.49 -8.50 -12.03
CA SER A 148 -13.34 -7.04 -12.00
C SER A 148 -12.05 -6.64 -11.28
N LEU A 149 -11.39 -5.58 -11.78
CA LEU A 149 -10.23 -4.98 -11.12
C LEU A 149 -10.62 -4.17 -9.86
N ASP A 150 -11.90 -3.82 -9.66
CA ASP A 150 -12.38 -3.24 -8.40
C ASP A 150 -12.19 -4.20 -7.22
N ASN A 151 -12.27 -5.52 -7.46
CA ASN A 151 -12.00 -6.51 -6.42
C ASN A 151 -10.52 -6.46 -5.96
N PHE A 152 -9.59 -5.98 -6.79
CA PHE A 152 -8.17 -5.87 -6.45
C PHE A 152 -7.78 -4.54 -5.81
N ILE A 153 -8.65 -3.53 -5.88
CA ILE A 153 -8.37 -2.16 -5.41
C ILE A 153 -9.43 -1.78 -4.37
N PRO A 154 -9.11 -1.87 -3.07
CA PRO A 154 -10.08 -1.59 -2.02
C PRO A 154 -10.36 -0.08 -1.87
N ASN A 155 -11.64 0.27 -1.71
CA ASN A 155 -12.09 1.64 -1.48
C ASN A 155 -11.64 2.17 -0.12
N ARG A 156 -11.38 3.48 -0.04
CA ARG A 156 -10.96 4.23 1.16
C ARG A 156 -9.64 3.71 1.79
N VAL A 157 -8.89 2.89 1.07
CA VAL A 157 -7.59 2.37 1.52
C VAL A 157 -6.45 3.31 1.13
N PRO A 158 -5.56 3.70 2.06
CA PRO A 158 -4.42 4.55 1.78
C PRO A 158 -3.42 3.97 0.79
N TYR A 159 -2.74 4.84 0.07
CA TYR A 159 -1.67 4.47 -0.87
C TYR A 159 -0.58 5.53 -0.95
N PHE A 160 0.57 5.12 -1.48
CA PHE A 160 1.64 6.01 -1.86
C PHE A 160 1.47 6.51 -3.29
N SER A 161 1.92 7.73 -3.55
CA SER A 161 1.95 8.30 -4.90
C SER A 161 3.32 8.88 -5.20
N TYR A 162 3.81 8.63 -6.42
CA TYR A 162 5.03 9.24 -6.95
C TYR A 162 4.94 9.33 -8.48
N THR A 163 5.96 9.92 -9.14
CA THR A 163 6.09 9.92 -10.59
C THR A 163 7.39 9.23 -11.00
N GLY A 164 7.35 8.34 -11.98
CA GLY A 164 8.54 7.64 -12.48
C GLY A 164 8.45 7.18 -13.93
N THR A 165 9.49 6.49 -14.39
CA THR A 165 9.54 5.81 -15.69
C THR A 165 8.78 4.48 -15.67
N LEU A 166 8.69 3.76 -16.79
CA LEU A 166 8.35 2.33 -16.77
C LEU A 166 9.36 1.51 -15.94
N PRO A 167 8.92 0.47 -15.19
CA PRO A 167 9.79 -0.43 -14.44
C PRO A 167 10.22 -1.65 -15.29
N TYR A 168 9.96 -1.60 -16.60
CA TYR A 168 10.29 -2.64 -17.57
C TYR A 168 10.64 -1.98 -18.90
N ARG A 169 11.33 -2.69 -19.81
CA ARG A 169 11.72 -2.16 -21.13
C ARG A 169 10.51 -1.56 -21.88
N PRO A 170 10.60 -0.35 -22.45
CA PRO A 170 11.83 0.43 -22.72
C PRO A 170 12.35 1.32 -21.56
N CYS A 171 11.92 1.13 -20.30
CA CYS A 171 12.45 1.81 -19.11
C CYS A 171 12.31 3.34 -19.13
N ASN A 172 11.36 3.89 -19.88
CA ASN A 172 11.26 5.33 -20.18
C ASN A 172 9.86 5.90 -19.90
N GLY A 173 9.60 7.12 -20.39
CA GLY A 173 8.33 7.82 -20.25
C GLY A 173 8.11 8.43 -18.86
N GLN A 174 6.94 9.01 -18.67
CA GLN A 174 6.52 9.59 -17.39
C GLN A 174 5.15 9.01 -17.01
N TYR A 175 5.11 8.38 -15.85
CA TYR A 175 3.95 7.67 -15.29
C TYR A 175 3.73 8.17 -13.87
N ALA A 176 2.49 8.55 -13.57
CA ALA A 176 2.06 8.62 -12.18
C ALA A 176 1.97 7.19 -11.63
N TYR A 177 2.27 7.01 -10.36
CA TYR A 177 2.15 5.75 -9.64
C TYR A 177 1.17 5.89 -8.48
N VAL A 178 0.32 4.89 -8.31
CA VAL A 178 -0.51 4.65 -7.13
C VAL A 178 -0.11 3.29 -6.58
N VAL A 179 0.56 3.25 -5.42
CA VAL A 179 1.17 2.02 -4.86
C VAL A 179 0.57 1.70 -3.50
N PHE A 180 -0.04 0.54 -3.36
CA PHE A 180 -0.61 0.06 -2.10
C PHE A 180 0.46 -0.58 -1.21
N ASP A 181 0.32 -0.42 0.11
CA ASP A 181 1.25 -0.98 1.11
C ASP A 181 0.99 -2.48 1.36
N LEU A 182 1.97 -3.22 1.90
CA LEU A 182 1.87 -4.66 2.17
C LEU A 182 0.70 -5.04 3.08
N GLN A 183 0.28 -4.14 3.98
CA GLN A 183 -0.88 -4.36 4.86
C GLN A 183 -2.20 -4.54 4.07
N HIS A 184 -2.26 -3.99 2.85
CA HIS A 184 -3.38 -4.08 1.91
C HIS A 184 -3.05 -4.97 0.68
N ALA A 185 -2.00 -5.80 0.77
CA ALA A 185 -1.68 -6.77 -0.27
C ALA A 185 -2.79 -7.81 -0.44
N LEU A 186 -3.00 -8.24 -1.69
CA LEU A 186 -3.78 -9.44 -1.99
C LEU A 186 -3.06 -10.66 -1.45
N ASN A 187 -3.80 -11.65 -0.97
CA ASN A 187 -3.24 -12.87 -0.37
C ASN A 187 -3.45 -14.08 -1.29
N ILE A 188 -2.43 -14.93 -1.34
CA ILE A 188 -2.51 -16.25 -1.95
C ILE A 188 -1.84 -17.28 -1.03
N SER A 189 -2.30 -18.53 -1.09
CA SER A 189 -1.72 -19.63 -0.31
C SER A 189 -0.36 -20.08 -0.84
N SER A 190 0.42 -20.78 -0.01
CA SER A 190 1.73 -21.34 -0.37
C SER A 190 1.72 -22.21 -1.63
N ASN A 191 0.64 -22.98 -1.84
CA ASN A 191 0.44 -23.78 -3.07
C ASN A 191 0.29 -22.89 -4.31
N VAL A 192 -0.50 -21.83 -4.23
CA VAL A 192 -0.74 -20.90 -5.35
C VAL A 192 0.52 -20.09 -5.66
N LYS A 193 1.25 -19.64 -4.63
CA LYS A 193 2.58 -19.04 -4.73
C LYS A 193 3.56 -19.95 -5.49
N TYR A 194 3.64 -21.23 -5.10
CA TYR A 194 4.51 -22.21 -5.76
C TYR A 194 4.14 -22.44 -7.23
N ARG A 195 2.84 -22.48 -7.54
CA ARG A 195 2.34 -22.56 -8.93
C ARG A 195 2.74 -21.33 -9.75
N LEU A 196 2.55 -20.12 -9.22
CA LEU A 196 2.99 -18.88 -9.86
C LEU A 196 4.51 -18.86 -10.12
N GLN A 197 5.31 -19.27 -9.13
CA GLN A 197 6.78 -19.33 -9.24
C GLN A 197 7.28 -20.36 -10.26
N LYS A 198 6.50 -21.42 -10.51
CA LYS A 198 6.78 -22.39 -11.59
C LYS A 198 6.37 -21.87 -12.97
N MET A 199 5.24 -21.17 -13.05
CA MET A 199 4.64 -20.73 -14.31
C MET A 199 5.37 -19.54 -14.94
N ILE A 200 5.89 -18.60 -14.13
CA ILE A 200 6.66 -17.45 -14.61
C ILE A 200 8.01 -17.32 -13.89
N LYS A 201 9.03 -16.87 -14.63
CA LYS A 201 10.39 -16.64 -14.15
C LYS A 201 10.44 -15.44 -13.21
N THR A 202 11.22 -15.58 -12.13
CA THR A 202 11.62 -14.48 -11.24
C THR A 202 12.15 -13.29 -12.04
N THR A 203 11.50 -12.14 -11.92
CA THR A 203 11.90 -10.88 -12.56
C THR A 203 12.56 -9.95 -11.56
N THR A 204 13.68 -9.34 -11.94
CA THR A 204 14.34 -8.27 -11.18
C THR A 204 14.59 -7.06 -12.07
N VAL A 205 14.51 -5.86 -11.48
CA VAL A 205 14.80 -4.61 -12.17
C VAL A 205 16.02 -3.98 -11.52
N GLU A 206 17.05 -3.74 -12.33
CA GLU A 206 18.24 -2.98 -11.93
C GLU A 206 18.07 -1.56 -12.47
N SER A 207 17.64 -0.66 -11.59
CA SER A 207 17.51 0.76 -11.87
C SER A 207 18.35 1.57 -10.89
N THR A 208 18.95 2.66 -11.35
CA THR A 208 19.46 3.69 -10.45
C THR A 208 18.29 4.24 -9.63
N ILE A 209 18.41 4.29 -8.30
CA ILE A 209 17.34 4.86 -7.47
C ILE A 209 17.31 6.38 -7.71
N GLY A 210 16.45 6.81 -8.63
CA GLY A 210 16.16 8.22 -8.84
C GLY A 210 15.57 8.84 -7.58
N THR A 211 15.84 10.13 -7.35
CA THR A 211 15.29 10.91 -6.24
C THR A 211 13.83 11.29 -6.51
N ASN A 212 12.97 10.29 -6.67
CA ASN A 212 11.53 10.49 -6.77
C ASN A 212 10.97 10.88 -5.40
N TYR A 213 10.18 11.94 -5.38
CA TYR A 213 9.45 12.34 -4.18
C TYR A 213 8.26 11.41 -3.96
N LEU A 214 8.28 10.71 -2.83
CA LEU A 214 7.19 9.84 -2.39
C LEU A 214 6.19 10.66 -1.58
N PHE A 215 4.92 10.58 -1.92
CA PHE A 215 3.81 11.21 -1.20
C PHE A 215 2.83 10.15 -0.71
N TYR A 216 1.96 10.51 0.24
CA TYR A 216 1.02 9.57 0.86
C TYR A 216 -0.41 10.10 0.87
N ASN A 217 -1.34 9.38 0.24
CA ASN A 217 -2.76 9.67 0.31
C ASN A 217 -3.40 8.86 1.44
N LYS A 218 -3.68 9.54 2.56
CA LYS A 218 -4.35 8.95 3.75
C LYS A 218 -5.84 8.69 3.52
N ASN A 219 -6.49 9.42 2.62
CA ASN A 219 -7.93 9.30 2.40
C ASN A 219 -8.27 8.07 1.56
N GLY A 220 -7.34 7.65 0.69
CA GLY A 220 -7.44 6.45 -0.12
C GLY A 220 -8.28 6.58 -1.38
N ALA A 221 -8.47 5.45 -2.05
CA ALA A 221 -9.17 5.36 -3.33
C ALA A 221 -10.67 5.65 -3.18
N ASN A 222 -11.31 6.26 -4.17
CA ASN A 222 -12.75 6.61 -4.15
C ASN A 222 -13.18 7.45 -2.93
N SER A 223 -12.25 8.17 -2.29
CA SER A 223 -12.50 8.85 -1.02
C SER A 223 -13.38 10.10 -1.13
N LYS A 224 -13.44 10.72 -2.31
CA LYS A 224 -14.36 11.82 -2.65
C LYS A 224 -15.73 11.35 -3.16
N GLU A 225 -15.90 10.06 -3.48
CA GLU A 225 -17.22 9.58 -3.88
C GLU A 225 -18.17 9.60 -2.66
N ASN A 226 -19.27 10.35 -2.81
CA ASN A 226 -20.19 10.70 -1.71
C ASN A 226 -21.01 9.53 -1.14
N ASN A 227 -20.73 8.28 -1.54
CA ASN A 227 -21.35 7.09 -0.95
C ASN A 227 -20.75 6.79 0.42
N ARG A 228 -21.44 7.26 1.47
CA ARG A 228 -21.18 6.92 2.88
C ARG A 228 -21.47 5.45 3.21
N ASP A 229 -22.05 4.71 2.28
CA ASP A 229 -22.63 3.38 2.50
C ASP A 229 -21.67 2.21 2.27
N GLN A 230 -20.43 2.49 1.87
CA GLN A 230 -19.38 1.48 1.80
C GLN A 230 -18.54 1.49 3.08
N ILE A 231 -19.07 0.83 4.10
CA ILE A 231 -18.33 0.48 5.33
C ILE A 231 -17.25 -0.53 4.93
N TYR A 232 -15.99 -0.12 5.00
CA TYR A 232 -14.86 -1.04 4.93
C TYR A 232 -14.78 -1.82 6.23
N ILE A 233 -15.30 -3.05 6.22
CA ILE A 233 -15.14 -3.99 7.34
C ILE A 233 -13.74 -4.59 7.22
N ASP A 234 -12.83 -4.13 8.09
CA ASP A 234 -11.52 -4.76 8.26
C ASP A 234 -11.74 -6.15 8.87
N CYS A 235 -11.48 -7.21 8.10
CA CYS A 235 -11.58 -8.59 8.58
C CYS A 235 -10.38 -8.93 9.46
N GLN A 236 -10.37 -8.35 10.66
CA GLN A 236 -9.50 -8.76 11.74
C GLN A 236 -9.93 -10.16 12.24
N PRO A 237 -8.98 -11.03 12.61
CA PRO A 237 -9.32 -12.36 13.10
C PRO A 237 -10.10 -12.26 14.42
N VAL A 238 -11.11 -13.10 14.59
CA VAL A 238 -11.94 -13.19 15.80
C VAL A 238 -11.89 -14.60 16.41
N ASN A 239 -12.19 -14.72 17.71
CA ASN A 239 -12.45 -16.02 18.36
C ASN A 239 -13.83 -16.60 17.96
N GLU A 240 -14.17 -17.78 18.48
CA GLU A 240 -15.45 -18.45 18.19
C GLU A 240 -16.66 -17.66 18.73
N GLU A 241 -16.41 -16.77 19.69
CA GLU A 241 -17.35 -15.84 20.33
C GLU A 241 -17.52 -14.51 19.57
N GLY A 242 -16.71 -14.25 18.53
CA GLY A 242 -16.78 -13.05 17.69
C GLY A 242 -16.00 -11.83 18.20
N GLU A 243 -15.15 -11.99 19.20
CA GLU A 243 -14.28 -10.96 19.77
C GLU A 243 -12.96 -10.86 18.98
N LEU A 244 -12.45 -9.64 18.80
CA LEU A 244 -11.23 -9.36 18.04
C LEU A 244 -9.99 -9.95 18.72
N LEU A 245 -9.24 -10.78 17.99
CA LEU A 245 -7.95 -11.32 18.43
C LEU A 245 -6.86 -10.25 18.32
N ILE A 246 -6.83 -9.35 19.30
CA ILE A 246 -5.72 -8.40 19.49
C ILE A 246 -4.50 -9.18 19.96
N ASN A 247 -3.47 -9.25 19.11
CA ASN A 247 -2.15 -9.72 19.53
C ASN A 247 -1.50 -8.63 20.42
N GLU A 248 -1.73 -8.69 21.73
CA GLU A 248 -1.06 -7.84 22.70
C GLU A 248 0.43 -8.20 22.84
N SER A 249 1.25 -7.75 21.89
CA SER A 249 2.65 -7.46 22.21
C SER A 249 2.72 -6.08 22.89
N SER A 250 2.62 -6.09 24.22
CA SER A 250 2.89 -4.99 25.16
C SER A 250 2.09 -3.68 24.98
N GLY A 251 1.12 -3.45 25.88
CA GLY A 251 0.61 -2.11 26.19
C GLY A 251 -0.89 -2.07 26.49
N GLU A 252 -1.24 -2.26 27.77
CA GLU A 252 -2.60 -2.25 28.33
C GLU A 252 -3.51 -1.13 27.77
N ALA A 253 -4.78 -1.45 27.48
CA ALA A 253 -5.74 -0.51 26.91
C ALA A 253 -7.07 -0.39 27.67
N LYS A 254 -7.27 0.78 28.32
CA LYS A 254 -8.58 1.47 28.56
C LYS A 254 -9.57 0.72 29.50
N THR A 255 -10.61 1.31 30.10
CA THR A 255 -11.57 2.40 29.77
C THR A 255 -12.04 3.11 31.07
N THR A 256 -12.72 4.28 31.17
CA THR A 256 -13.28 5.30 30.23
C THR A 256 -13.71 6.54 31.03
N GLY A 257 -13.82 7.71 30.39
CA GLY A 257 -14.78 8.76 30.79
C GLY A 257 -14.23 10.18 31.03
N SER A 258 -14.99 11.18 30.58
CA SER A 258 -14.85 12.64 30.83
C SER A 258 -13.62 13.34 30.22
N ASP A 259 -13.87 14.19 29.21
CA ASP A 259 -12.88 14.86 28.34
C ASP A 259 -11.98 15.95 28.99
N ASN A 260 -11.71 15.90 30.30
CA ASN A 260 -10.86 16.88 30.99
C ASN A 260 -9.65 16.30 31.74
N ASP A 261 -9.60 14.99 32.04
CA ASP A 261 -8.52 14.41 32.87
C ASP A 261 -7.29 13.93 32.09
N GLU A 262 -7.43 13.53 30.82
CA GLU A 262 -6.30 13.05 30.00
C GLU A 262 -5.19 14.09 29.79
N ALA A 263 -5.56 15.38 29.77
CA ALA A 263 -4.59 16.47 29.67
C ALA A 263 -3.72 16.56 30.94
N LEU A 264 -4.32 16.35 32.12
CA LEU A 264 -3.61 16.48 33.39
C LEU A 264 -2.64 15.31 33.62
N GLU A 265 -3.08 14.08 33.30
CA GLU A 265 -2.24 12.86 33.32
C GLU A 265 -0.92 13.04 32.55
N LYS A 266 -0.98 13.53 31.31
CA LYS A 266 0.20 13.75 30.45
C LYS A 266 1.12 14.86 30.95
N ILE A 267 0.64 15.76 31.82
CA ILE A 267 1.40 16.91 32.36
C ILE A 267 1.97 16.62 33.76
N LYS A 268 1.44 15.63 34.50
CA LYS A 268 1.97 15.18 35.82
C LYS A 268 3.51 15.07 35.88
N PRO A 269 4.22 14.37 34.97
CA PRO A 269 5.69 14.26 35.06
C PRO A 269 6.40 15.61 34.94
N PHE A 270 5.88 16.54 34.13
CA PHE A 270 6.43 17.89 33.99
C PHE A 270 6.18 18.76 35.22
N ILE A 271 5.04 18.58 35.90
CA ILE A 271 4.72 19.29 37.16
C ILE A 271 5.69 18.90 38.28
N TYR A 272 6.01 17.61 38.45
CA TYR A 272 6.98 17.17 39.46
C TYR A 272 8.39 17.74 39.20
N ILE A 273 8.81 17.83 37.94
CA ILE A 273 10.08 18.47 37.54
C ILE A 273 10.07 19.96 37.91
N LEU A 274 8.97 20.67 37.61
CA LEU A 274 8.79 22.09 37.96
C LEU A 274 8.85 22.34 39.48
N ILE A 275 8.17 21.51 40.27
CA ILE A 275 8.19 21.58 41.74
C ILE A 275 9.61 21.32 42.27
N GLY A 276 10.33 20.35 41.70
CA GLY A 276 11.73 20.08 42.05
C GLY A 276 12.66 21.28 41.80
N ILE A 277 12.50 21.97 40.66
CA ILE A 277 13.25 23.18 40.34
C ILE A 277 12.94 24.31 41.33
N VAL A 278 11.66 24.54 41.66
CA VAL A 278 11.25 25.57 42.63
C VAL A 278 11.79 25.26 44.03
N ALA A 279 11.75 24.00 44.47
CA ALA A 279 12.34 23.56 45.73
C ALA A 279 13.86 23.79 45.78
N ALA A 280 14.59 23.45 44.71
CA ALA A 280 16.03 23.70 44.63
C ALA A 280 16.38 25.21 44.67
N ILE A 281 15.60 26.06 44.02
CA ILE A 281 15.73 27.52 44.09
C ILE A 281 15.42 28.04 45.50
N GLY A 282 14.41 27.46 46.17
CA GLY A 282 14.07 27.77 47.57
C GLY A 282 15.21 27.44 48.53
N ILE A 283 15.78 26.23 48.42
CA ILE A 283 16.89 25.76 49.27
C ILE A 283 18.14 26.62 49.04
N THR A 284 18.54 26.85 47.78
CA THR A 284 19.72 27.69 47.47
C THR A 284 19.58 29.12 47.97
N LYS A 285 18.39 29.74 47.84
CA LYS A 285 18.12 31.07 48.42
C LYS A 285 18.12 31.04 49.95
N GLY A 286 17.49 30.05 50.58
CA GLY A 286 17.45 29.87 52.05
C GLY A 286 18.85 29.69 52.66
N VAL A 287 19.68 28.83 52.05
CA VAL A 287 21.08 28.65 52.41
C VAL A 287 21.88 29.95 52.23
N SER A 288 21.69 30.67 51.12
CA SER A 288 22.35 31.98 50.92
C SER A 288 21.94 33.04 51.95
N TYR A 289 20.70 32.99 52.45
CA TYR A 289 20.18 33.88 53.48
C TYR A 289 20.77 33.54 54.87
N LEU A 290 20.84 32.26 55.21
CA LEU A 290 21.50 31.80 56.44
C LEU A 290 22.99 32.16 56.45
N PHE A 291 23.72 31.90 55.35
CA PHE A 291 25.13 32.33 55.24
C PHE A 291 25.31 33.85 55.32
N LYS A 292 24.38 34.65 54.79
CA LYS A 292 24.41 36.11 54.96
C LYS A 292 24.11 36.55 56.40
N LYS A 293 23.27 35.82 57.15
CA LYS A 293 22.99 36.10 58.55
C LYS A 293 24.18 35.75 59.46
N MET A 294 24.78 34.57 59.25
CA MET A 294 25.96 34.11 59.99
C MET A 294 27.25 34.91 59.72
N LYS A 295 27.25 35.78 58.70
CA LYS A 295 28.38 36.65 58.35
C LYS A 295 28.19 38.11 58.81
N LYS A 296 27.19 38.33 59.68
CA LYS A 296 26.80 39.64 60.22
C LYS A 296 26.69 39.65 61.75
N GLU A 297 27.18 38.59 62.37
CA GLU A 297 27.65 38.48 63.76
C GLU A 297 29.18 38.32 63.69
#